data_AF-A0A3M8HGK8-F1
#
_entry.id   AF-A0A3M8HGK8-F1
#
_cell.length_a   1.000
_cell.length_b   1.000
_cell.length_c   1.000
_cell.angle_alpha   90.00
_cell.angle_beta   90.00
_cell.angle_gamma   90.00
#
_symmetry.space_group_name_H-M   'P 1'
#
loop_
_entity.id
_entity.type
_entity.pdbx_description
1 polymer ?
#
loop_
_entity_poly.entity_id
_entity_poly.type
_entity_poly.pdbx_seq_one_letter_code
_entity_poly.pdbx_strand_id
1 'polypeptide(L)'
;MPLSPLDIHNKEFTRGFRGYAEDEVNEFLDQIIKDYEILIREKKELENKVKTMTEQMSHYNTLEETLQKSIVVAQEAAEEVRRNSQQEAKLIIKEAEKNADRIVNEALSKARKIAIEIDALKKQSKVFRNRFKMLVEAQLDLLNTDDWEHLLEYEIGLTEIQNHARQEDDDLEITTEG
;
A
#
# COMPACT_ATOMS: atom_id res chain seq x y z
N MET A 1 -30.96 -60.99 -43.45
CA MET A 1 -29.65 -60.64 -44.04
C MET A 1 -29.87 -60.28 -45.49
N PRO A 2 -29.36 -59.15 -45.98
CA PRO A 2 -29.31 -58.90 -47.41
C PRO A 2 -28.40 -59.93 -48.08
N LEU A 3 -28.71 -60.31 -49.32
CA LEU A 3 -27.89 -61.22 -50.14
C LEU A 3 -26.48 -60.64 -50.29
N SER A 4 -25.45 -61.49 -50.24
CA SER A 4 -24.10 -61.08 -50.66
C SER A 4 -23.94 -61.23 -52.18
N PRO A 5 -23.01 -60.51 -52.80
CA PRO A 5 -22.67 -60.72 -54.22
C PRO A 5 -22.35 -62.20 -54.53
N LEU A 6 -21.72 -62.90 -53.58
CA LEU A 6 -21.42 -64.33 -53.67
C LEU A 6 -22.69 -65.21 -53.62
N ASP A 7 -23.69 -64.81 -52.85
CA ASP A 7 -24.98 -65.52 -52.79
C ASP A 7 -25.79 -65.35 -54.09
N ILE A 8 -25.61 -64.22 -54.79
CA ILE A 8 -26.22 -63.96 -56.09
C ILE A 8 -25.52 -64.79 -57.18
N HIS A 9 -24.18 -64.85 -57.14
CA HIS A 9 -23.38 -65.65 -58.07
C HIS A 9 -23.64 -67.16 -57.95
N ASN A 10 -23.80 -67.68 -56.73
CA ASN A 10 -24.01 -69.11 -56.48
C ASN A 10 -25.50 -69.53 -56.57
N LYS A 11 -26.38 -68.65 -57.07
CA LYS A 11 -27.82 -68.92 -57.11
C LYS A 11 -28.18 -69.79 -58.32
N GLU A 12 -28.56 -71.03 -58.07
CA GLU A 12 -29.15 -71.88 -59.10
C GLU A 12 -30.68 -71.69 -59.19
N PHE A 13 -31.19 -71.59 -60.41
CA PHE A 13 -32.62 -71.49 -60.70
C PHE A 13 -33.14 -72.80 -61.29
N THR A 14 -34.35 -73.21 -60.88
CA THR A 14 -35.01 -74.40 -61.43
C THR A 14 -35.56 -74.13 -62.84
N ARG A 15 -35.36 -75.08 -63.76
CA ARG A 15 -35.84 -74.97 -65.15
C ARG A 15 -37.31 -75.38 -65.26
N GLY A 16 -38.13 -74.58 -65.94
CA GLY A 16 -39.55 -74.84 -66.20
C GLY A 16 -39.91 -74.78 -67.68
N PHE A 17 -41.04 -75.37 -68.09
CA PHE A 17 -41.47 -75.54 -69.50
C PHE A 17 -41.64 -74.21 -70.27
N ARG A 18 -41.67 -73.06 -69.58
CA ARG A 18 -41.60 -71.69 -70.12
C ARG A 18 -40.85 -70.78 -69.14
N GLY A 19 -39.52 -70.67 -69.30
CA GLY A 19 -38.65 -69.83 -68.46
C GLY A 19 -38.04 -68.66 -69.21
N TYR A 20 -37.39 -67.76 -68.46
CA TYR A 20 -36.55 -66.71 -69.04
C TYR A 20 -35.31 -67.30 -69.72
N ALA A 21 -34.72 -66.57 -70.66
CA ALA A 21 -33.48 -66.96 -71.31
C ALA A 21 -32.33 -66.94 -70.28
N GLU A 22 -31.67 -68.07 -70.08
CA GLU A 22 -30.63 -68.26 -69.06
C GLU A 22 -29.44 -67.32 -69.28
N ASP A 23 -29.03 -67.12 -70.53
CA ASP A 23 -27.91 -66.23 -70.88
C ASP A 23 -28.21 -64.76 -70.55
N GLU A 24 -29.41 -64.25 -70.90
CA GLU A 24 -29.83 -62.88 -70.58
C GLU A 24 -29.96 -62.67 -69.06
N VAL A 25 -30.46 -63.68 -68.33
CA VAL A 25 -30.58 -63.63 -66.87
C VAL A 25 -29.19 -63.61 -66.22
N ASN A 26 -28.26 -64.43 -66.69
CA ASN A 26 -26.89 -64.46 -66.16
C ASN A 26 -26.16 -63.14 -66.41
N GLU A 27 -26.27 -62.56 -67.61
CA GLU A 27 -25.65 -61.25 -67.92
C GLU A 27 -26.23 -60.13 -67.04
N PHE A 28 -27.54 -60.17 -66.77
CA PHE A 28 -28.18 -59.24 -65.84
C PHE A 28 -27.75 -59.45 -64.39
N LEU A 29 -27.61 -60.71 -63.95
CA LEU A 29 -27.11 -61.04 -62.61
C LEU A 29 -25.66 -60.60 -62.41
N ASP A 30 -24.80 -60.73 -63.42
CA ASP A 30 -23.42 -60.23 -63.40
C ASP A 30 -23.37 -58.70 -63.22
N GLN A 31 -24.27 -57.97 -63.87
CA GLN A 31 -24.40 -56.52 -63.69
C GLN A 31 -24.87 -56.18 -62.27
N ILE A 32 -25.88 -56.90 -61.75
CA ILE A 32 -26.35 -56.74 -60.37
C ILE A 32 -25.21 -57.00 -59.37
N ILE A 33 -24.43 -58.06 -59.55
CA ILE A 33 -23.30 -58.42 -58.67
C ILE A 33 -22.32 -57.24 -58.59
N LYS A 34 -21.92 -56.66 -59.73
CA LYS A 34 -21.01 -55.50 -59.78
C LYS A 34 -21.59 -54.29 -59.05
N ASP A 35 -22.84 -53.95 -59.32
CA ASP A 35 -23.50 -52.78 -58.70
C ASP A 35 -23.64 -52.99 -57.18
N TYR A 36 -23.91 -54.23 -56.75
CA TYR A 36 -24.01 -54.58 -55.34
C TYR A 36 -22.66 -54.50 -54.61
N GLU A 37 -21.56 -54.91 -55.26
CA GLU A 37 -20.22 -54.74 -54.72
C GLU A 37 -19.84 -53.26 -54.55
N ILE A 38 -20.19 -52.42 -55.52
CA ILE A 38 -19.99 -50.97 -55.44
C ILE A 38 -20.78 -50.39 -54.27
N LEU A 39 -22.08 -50.72 -54.16
CA LEU A 39 -22.94 -50.25 -53.07
C LEU A 39 -22.42 -50.68 -51.69
N ILE A 40 -21.95 -51.91 -51.54
CA ILE A 40 -21.37 -52.40 -50.27
C ILE A 40 -20.11 -51.61 -49.91
N ARG A 41 -19.26 -51.32 -50.91
CA ARG A 41 -18.04 -50.52 -50.71
C ARG A 41 -18.37 -49.09 -50.31
N GLU A 42 -19.27 -48.43 -51.03
CA GLU A 42 -19.70 -47.06 -50.73
C GLU A 42 -20.38 -46.97 -49.36
N LYS A 43 -21.24 -47.93 -49.02
CA LYS A 43 -21.86 -48.02 -47.70
C LYS A 43 -20.79 -48.08 -46.60
N LYS A 44 -19.78 -48.94 -46.76
CA LYS A 44 -18.70 -49.07 -45.78
C LYS A 44 -17.87 -47.78 -45.67
N GLU A 45 -17.63 -47.10 -46.77
CA GLU A 45 -16.93 -45.81 -46.76
C GLU A 45 -17.75 -44.71 -46.06
N LEU A 46 -19.05 -44.63 -46.33
CA LEU A 46 -19.97 -43.72 -45.67
C LEU A 46 -20.10 -44.01 -44.18
N GLU A 47 -20.23 -45.28 -43.78
CA GLU A 47 -20.26 -45.68 -42.37
C GLU A 47 -18.97 -45.25 -41.63
N ASN A 48 -17.81 -45.42 -42.27
CA ASN A 48 -16.55 -44.93 -41.72
C ASN A 48 -16.52 -43.41 -41.59
N LYS A 49 -16.96 -42.67 -42.61
CA LYS A 49 -17.05 -41.19 -42.56
C LYS A 49 -17.97 -40.72 -41.45
N VAL A 50 -19.16 -41.32 -41.31
CA VAL A 50 -20.12 -41.01 -40.25
C VAL A 50 -19.50 -41.27 -38.89
N LYS A 51 -18.82 -42.42 -38.72
CA LYS A 51 -18.13 -42.73 -37.47
C LYS A 51 -17.09 -41.67 -37.12
N THR A 52 -16.20 -41.31 -38.04
CA THR A 52 -15.17 -40.29 -37.80
C THR A 52 -15.77 -38.92 -37.50
N MET A 53 -16.80 -38.49 -38.25
CA MET A 53 -17.49 -37.21 -37.98
C MET A 53 -18.17 -37.21 -36.60
N THR A 54 -18.77 -38.33 -36.20
CA THR A 54 -19.42 -38.46 -34.89
C THR A 54 -18.39 -38.38 -33.76
N GLU A 55 -17.23 -39.02 -33.91
CA GLU A 55 -16.12 -38.93 -32.96
C GLU A 55 -15.59 -37.51 -32.84
N GLN A 56 -15.40 -36.81 -33.96
CA GLN A 56 -14.99 -35.40 -33.98
C GLN A 56 -16.02 -34.50 -33.30
N MET A 57 -17.31 -34.70 -33.57
CA MET A 57 -18.37 -33.90 -32.97
C MET A 57 -18.45 -34.10 -31.46
N SER A 58 -18.29 -35.34 -30.99
CA SER A 58 -18.17 -35.66 -29.56
C SER A 58 -16.99 -34.94 -28.90
N HIS A 59 -15.83 -34.93 -29.58
CA HIS A 59 -14.66 -34.20 -29.11
C HIS A 59 -14.92 -32.69 -29.00
N TYR A 60 -15.54 -32.08 -30.02
CA TYR A 60 -15.89 -30.66 -30.00
C TYR A 60 -16.89 -30.31 -28.90
N ASN A 61 -17.92 -31.13 -28.68
CA ASN A 61 -18.87 -30.92 -27.59
C ASN A 61 -18.17 -30.94 -26.22
N THR A 62 -17.23 -31.87 -26.01
CA THR A 62 -16.45 -31.94 -24.77
C THR A 62 -15.55 -30.71 -24.60
N LEU A 63 -14.95 -30.23 -25.69
CA LEU A 63 -14.13 -29.04 -25.70
C LEU A 63 -14.96 -27.78 -25.40
N GLU A 64 -16.14 -27.66 -26.00
CA GLU A 64 -17.09 -26.57 -25.74
C GLU A 64 -17.50 -26.54 -24.27
N GLU A 65 -17.89 -27.69 -23.70
CA GLU A 65 -18.26 -27.78 -22.29
C GLU A 65 -17.10 -27.37 -21.37
N THR A 66 -15.88 -27.81 -21.68
CA THR A 66 -14.69 -27.45 -20.92
C THR A 66 -14.40 -25.96 -21.02
N LEU A 67 -14.47 -25.39 -22.22
CA LEU A 67 -14.27 -23.96 -22.45
C LEU A 67 -15.30 -23.13 -21.69
N GLN A 68 -16.57 -23.53 -21.73
CA GLN A 68 -17.63 -22.83 -21.03
C GLN A 68 -17.42 -22.87 -19.50
N LYS A 69 -17.01 -24.02 -18.94
CA LYS A 69 -16.64 -24.13 -17.53
C LYS A 69 -15.45 -23.22 -17.19
N SER A 70 -14.41 -23.19 -18.02
CA SER A 70 -13.26 -22.32 -17.82
C SER A 70 -13.62 -20.84 -17.85
N ILE A 71 -14.54 -20.42 -18.73
CA ILE A 71 -15.03 -19.03 -18.78
C ILE A 71 -15.76 -18.67 -17.49
N VAL A 72 -16.63 -19.54 -16.97
CA VAL A 72 -17.36 -19.30 -15.72
C VAL A 72 -16.37 -19.16 -14.55
N VAL A 73 -15.41 -20.08 -14.44
CA VAL A 73 -14.38 -20.01 -13.37
C VAL A 73 -13.55 -18.73 -13.48
N ALA A 74 -13.18 -18.32 -14.69
CA ALA A 74 -12.45 -17.07 -14.90
C ALA A 74 -13.28 -15.83 -14.50
N GLN A 75 -14.58 -15.83 -14.79
CA GLN A 75 -15.50 -14.76 -14.37
C GLN A 75 -15.66 -14.71 -12.85
N GLU A 76 -15.85 -15.85 -12.20
CA GLU A 76 -15.95 -15.94 -10.74
C GLU A 76 -14.67 -15.46 -10.06
N ALA A 77 -13.50 -15.89 -10.55
CA ALA A 77 -12.22 -15.44 -10.03
C ALA A 77 -12.02 -13.93 -10.22
N ALA A 78 -12.39 -13.38 -11.39
CA ALA A 78 -12.31 -11.94 -11.64
C ALA A 78 -13.22 -11.15 -10.69
N GLU A 79 -14.43 -11.62 -10.45
CA GLU A 79 -15.39 -10.96 -9.56
C GLU A 79 -14.96 -11.06 -8.09
N GLU A 80 -14.39 -12.20 -7.68
CA GLU A 80 -13.81 -12.36 -6.34
C GLU A 80 -12.66 -11.38 -6.11
N VAL A 81 -11.71 -11.27 -7.06
CA VAL A 81 -10.62 -10.30 -7.00
C VAL A 81 -11.18 -8.87 -6.90
N ARG A 82 -12.14 -8.52 -7.75
CA ARG A 82 -12.78 -7.20 -7.74
C ARG A 82 -13.40 -6.88 -6.38
N ARG A 83 -14.14 -7.82 -5.81
CA ARG A 83 -14.80 -7.67 -4.50
C ARG A 83 -13.78 -7.50 -3.39
N ASN A 84 -12.74 -8.34 -3.36
CA ASN A 84 -11.70 -8.29 -2.33
C ASN A 84 -10.93 -6.96 -2.40
N SER A 85 -10.52 -6.53 -3.60
CA SER A 85 -9.85 -5.23 -3.79
C SER A 85 -10.71 -4.05 -3.38
N GLN A 86 -12.03 -4.09 -3.64
CA GLN A 86 -12.94 -3.04 -3.18
C GLN A 86 -13.07 -2.98 -1.66
N GLN A 87 -13.12 -4.13 -0.99
CA GLN A 87 -13.17 -4.20 0.47
C GLN A 87 -11.86 -3.70 1.09
N GLU A 88 -10.72 -4.14 0.55
CA GLU A 88 -9.40 -3.70 1.00
C GLU A 88 -9.21 -2.18 0.81
N ALA A 89 -9.59 -1.64 -0.36
CA ALA A 89 -9.53 -0.21 -0.61
C ALA A 89 -10.36 0.59 0.42
N LYS A 90 -11.57 0.13 0.77
CA LYS A 90 -12.40 0.76 1.80
C LYS A 90 -11.75 0.72 3.18
N LEU A 91 -11.09 -0.39 3.52
CA LEU A 91 -10.36 -0.52 4.79
C LEU A 91 -9.17 0.43 4.84
N ILE A 92 -8.39 0.51 3.77
CA ILE A 92 -7.24 1.43 3.65
C ILE A 92 -7.71 2.88 3.83
N ILE A 93 -8.78 3.29 3.16
CA ILE A 93 -9.33 4.66 3.29
C ILE A 93 -9.73 4.92 4.75
N LYS A 94 -10.49 4.00 5.36
CA LYS A 94 -10.96 4.15 6.74
C LYS A 94 -9.81 4.22 7.76
N GLU A 95 -8.75 3.43 7.54
CA GLU A 95 -7.57 3.45 8.40
C GLU A 95 -6.75 4.73 8.20
N ALA A 96 -6.61 5.19 6.96
CA ALA A 96 -5.96 6.45 6.65
C ALA A 96 -6.69 7.64 7.27
N GLU A 97 -8.03 7.69 7.19
CA GLU A 97 -8.88 8.70 7.84
C GLU A 97 -8.66 8.69 9.35
N LYS A 98 -8.74 7.52 9.99
CA LYS A 98 -8.52 7.39 11.44
C LYS A 98 -7.12 7.84 11.86
N ASN A 99 -6.10 7.52 11.07
CA ASN A 99 -4.72 7.93 11.36
C ASN A 99 -4.55 9.44 11.17
N ALA A 100 -5.14 10.02 10.13
CA ALA A 100 -5.16 11.46 9.92
C ALA A 100 -5.83 12.19 11.08
N ASP A 101 -7.00 11.74 11.52
CA ASP A 101 -7.70 12.29 12.68
C ASP A 101 -6.85 12.23 13.93
N ARG A 102 -6.15 11.11 14.16
CA ARG A 102 -5.24 10.95 15.30
C ARG A 102 -4.10 11.97 15.24
N ILE A 103 -3.45 12.11 14.08
CA ILE A 103 -2.33 13.05 13.88
C ILE A 103 -2.80 14.48 14.12
N VAL A 104 -3.95 14.87 13.57
CA VAL A 104 -4.52 16.21 13.75
C VAL A 104 -4.82 16.46 15.23
N ASN A 105 -5.46 15.52 15.92
CA ASN A 105 -5.78 15.68 17.34
C ASN A 105 -4.51 15.77 18.23
N GLU A 106 -3.49 14.96 17.94
CA GLU A 106 -2.20 15.03 18.63
C GLU A 106 -1.51 16.39 18.39
N ALA A 107 -1.51 16.88 17.14
CA ALA A 107 -0.95 18.17 16.79
C ALA A 107 -1.68 19.32 17.49
N LEU A 108 -3.02 19.31 17.48
CA LEU A 108 -3.84 20.30 18.18
C LEU A 108 -3.61 20.28 19.70
N SER A 109 -3.46 19.09 20.29
CA SER A 109 -3.16 18.94 21.72
C SER A 109 -1.78 19.53 22.06
N LYS A 110 -0.75 19.23 21.25
CA LYS A 110 0.60 19.82 21.41
C LYS A 110 0.57 21.34 21.24
N ALA A 111 -0.11 21.85 20.23
CA ALA A 111 -0.24 23.29 19.99
C ALA A 111 -0.89 24.00 21.18
N ARG A 112 -1.96 23.42 21.77
CA ARG A 112 -2.60 23.96 22.98
C ARG A 112 -1.64 23.97 24.17
N LYS A 113 -0.87 22.90 24.40
CA LYS A 113 0.13 22.86 25.48
C LYS A 113 1.18 23.96 25.32
N ILE A 114 1.74 24.09 24.11
CA ILE A 114 2.72 25.13 23.81
C ILE A 114 2.13 26.52 24.03
N ALA A 115 0.89 26.77 23.62
CA ALA A 115 0.23 28.06 23.84
C ALA A 115 0.09 28.40 25.33
N ILE A 116 -0.25 27.41 26.16
CA ILE A 116 -0.33 27.58 27.62
C ILE A 116 1.06 27.86 28.21
N GLU A 117 2.08 27.12 27.80
CA GLU A 117 3.47 27.32 28.24
C GLU A 117 3.99 28.72 27.86
N ILE A 118 3.66 29.21 26.65
CA ILE A 118 4.01 30.56 26.21
C ILE A 118 3.36 31.62 27.10
N ASP A 119 2.07 31.47 27.46
CA ASP A 119 1.40 32.43 28.33
C ASP A 119 1.99 32.42 29.75
N ALA A 120 2.30 31.23 30.29
CA ALA A 120 2.97 31.08 31.56
C ALA A 120 4.36 31.75 31.57
N LEU A 121 5.15 31.53 30.52
CA LEU A 121 6.47 32.14 30.37
C LEU A 121 6.37 33.67 30.26
N LYS A 122 5.41 34.20 29.50
CA LYS A 122 5.15 35.64 29.42
C LYS A 122 4.83 36.26 30.79
N LYS A 123 4.02 35.58 31.60
CA LYS A 123 3.72 36.00 32.98
C LYS A 123 4.97 36.00 33.83
N GLN A 124 5.78 34.94 33.78
CA GLN A 124 7.05 34.86 34.49
C GLN A 124 8.02 35.97 34.08
N SER A 125 8.15 36.24 32.77
CA SER A 125 9.00 37.35 32.27
C SER A 125 8.53 38.71 32.78
N LYS A 126 7.21 38.96 32.85
CA LYS A 126 6.67 40.21 33.43
C LYS A 126 7.00 40.34 34.91
N VAL A 127 6.84 39.27 35.68
CA VAL A 127 7.17 39.25 37.11
C VAL A 127 8.67 39.48 37.31
N PHE A 128 9.52 38.77 36.55
CA PHE A 128 10.96 38.94 36.58
C PHE A 128 11.36 40.37 36.24
N ARG A 129 10.82 40.96 35.16
CA ARG A 129 11.08 42.35 34.78
C ARG A 129 10.73 43.32 35.90
N ASN A 130 9.58 43.16 36.55
CA ASN A 130 9.17 44.03 37.65
C ASN A 130 10.09 43.86 38.88
N ARG A 131 10.47 42.62 39.22
CA ARG A 131 11.44 42.36 40.31
C ARG A 131 12.80 42.98 40.02
N PHE A 132 13.29 42.84 38.79
CA PHE A 132 14.55 43.43 38.37
C PHE A 132 14.49 44.96 38.42
N LYS A 133 13.40 45.56 37.95
CA LYS A 133 13.18 47.00 38.04
C LYS A 133 13.21 47.49 39.49
N MET A 134 12.46 46.86 40.40
CA MET A 134 12.47 47.22 41.83
C MET A 134 13.86 47.08 42.46
N LEU A 135 14.62 46.03 42.09
CA LEU A 135 15.98 45.85 42.58
C LEU A 135 16.88 47.01 42.13
N VAL A 136 16.84 47.37 40.84
CA VAL A 136 17.63 48.48 40.31
C VAL A 136 17.22 49.82 40.93
N GLU A 137 15.92 50.07 41.09
CA GLU A 137 15.40 51.27 41.77
C GLU A 137 15.90 51.35 43.22
N ALA A 138 15.86 50.24 43.98
CA ALA A 138 16.39 50.20 45.34
C ALA A 138 17.91 50.45 45.41
N GLN A 139 18.68 49.96 44.44
CA GLN A 139 20.13 50.23 44.37
C GLN A 139 20.41 51.68 43.98
N LEU A 140 19.59 52.28 43.11
CA LEU A 140 19.69 53.71 42.76
C LEU A 140 19.31 54.60 43.96
N ASP A 141 18.26 54.27 44.69
CA ASP A 141 17.87 55.00 45.90
C ASP A 141 18.97 54.98 46.96
N LEU A 142 19.65 53.83 47.16
CA LEU A 142 20.80 53.72 48.05
C LEU A 142 21.95 54.67 47.62
N LEU A 143 22.23 54.77 46.33
CA LEU A 143 23.25 55.69 45.80
C LEU A 143 22.84 57.16 45.88
N ASN A 144 21.55 57.44 45.74
CA ASN A 144 20.98 58.79 45.81
C ASN A 144 20.75 59.25 47.25
N THR A 145 21.00 58.41 48.25
CA THR A 145 20.97 58.84 49.65
C THR A 145 22.22 59.67 49.91
N ASP A 146 22.05 60.89 50.45
CA ASP A 146 23.13 61.85 50.78
C ASP A 146 24.18 61.29 51.77
N ASP A 147 24.01 60.06 52.26
CA ASP A 147 24.99 59.30 53.03
C ASP A 147 26.36 59.24 52.33
N TRP A 148 26.40 59.22 50.99
CA TRP A 148 27.66 59.24 50.24
C TRP A 148 28.35 60.62 50.25
N GLU A 149 27.59 61.72 50.22
CA GLU A 149 28.16 63.08 50.37
C GLU A 149 28.78 63.24 51.76
N HIS A 150 28.10 62.78 52.80
CA HIS A 150 28.64 62.81 54.17
C HIS A 150 29.81 61.85 54.42
N LEU A 151 29.86 60.70 53.74
CA LEU A 151 31.00 59.76 53.84
C LEU A 151 32.27 60.33 53.19
N LEU A 152 32.11 61.15 52.15
CA LEU A 152 33.21 61.80 51.43
C LEU A 152 33.68 63.11 52.10
N GLU A 153 32.91 63.69 53.00
CA GLU A 153 33.28 64.90 53.75
C GLU A 153 34.35 64.66 54.84
N TYR A 154 34.72 63.41 55.16
CA TYR A 154 35.74 63.12 56.17
C TYR A 154 37.14 62.89 55.56
N GLU A 155 37.75 63.95 55.04
CA GLU A 155 39.19 63.96 54.76
C GLU A 155 39.82 65.37 54.82
N ILE A 156 39.73 66.08 55.96
CA ILE A 156 40.78 67.04 56.38
C ILE A 156 41.01 66.86 57.89
N GLY A 157 41.86 65.90 58.23
CA GLY A 157 42.41 65.70 59.59
C GLY A 157 43.81 65.08 59.57
N LEU A 158 44.43 64.94 58.40
CA LEU A 158 45.80 64.45 58.23
C LEU A 158 46.85 65.58 58.29
N THR A 159 46.42 66.81 58.56
CA THR A 159 47.28 68.01 58.66
C THR A 159 47.80 68.29 60.08
N GLU A 160 47.64 67.37 61.03
CA GLU A 160 48.27 67.48 62.37
C GLU A 160 49.47 66.54 62.56
N ILE A 161 49.64 65.52 61.70
CA ILE A 161 50.79 64.61 61.77
C ILE A 161 52.10 65.29 61.30
N GLN A 162 52.01 66.38 60.54
CA GLN A 162 53.18 67.12 60.06
C GLN A 162 53.73 68.18 61.04
N ASN A 163 52.98 68.51 62.11
CA ASN A 163 53.42 69.49 63.12
C ASN A 163 54.06 68.85 64.35
N HIS A 164 53.89 67.54 64.60
CA HIS A 164 54.58 66.83 65.69
C HIS A 164 55.99 66.33 65.31
N ALA A 165 56.29 66.12 64.03
CA ALA A 165 57.63 65.75 63.58
C ALA A 165 58.63 66.93 63.52
N ARG A 166 58.21 68.14 63.94
CA ARG A 166 59.05 69.36 63.93
C ARG A 166 59.31 69.94 65.32
N GLN A 167 58.79 69.32 66.38
CA GLN A 167 59.02 69.72 67.78
C GLN A 167 59.93 68.76 68.56
N GLU A 168 60.14 67.51 68.11
CA GLU A 168 61.08 66.60 68.79
C GLU A 168 62.56 66.83 68.43
N ASP A 169 62.86 67.55 67.33
CA ASP A 169 64.24 67.91 66.98
C ASP A 169 64.78 69.12 67.80
N ASP A 170 63.91 69.97 68.38
CA ASP A 170 64.33 71.16 69.16
C ASP A 170 64.50 70.88 70.68
N ASP A 171 63.96 69.79 71.21
CA ASP A 171 64.05 69.46 72.66
C ASP A 171 65.30 68.61 73.02
N LEU A 172 66.11 68.20 72.03
CA LEU A 172 67.36 67.47 72.24
C LEU A 172 68.60 68.36 72.44
N GLU A 173 68.48 69.70 72.41
CA GLU A 173 69.64 70.61 72.46
C GLU A 173 69.77 71.52 73.71
N ILE A 174 68.86 71.50 74.71
CA ILE A 174 68.84 72.55 75.77
C ILE A 174 69.04 72.08 77.23
N THR A 175 69.16 70.78 77.59
CA THR A 175 69.41 70.39 79.00
C THR A 175 70.60 69.45 79.25
N THR A 176 71.67 69.59 78.46
CA THR A 176 73.03 69.22 78.88
C THR A 176 73.84 70.49 79.15
N GLU A 177 73.66 71.11 80.32
CA GLU A 177 74.64 71.98 81.00
C GLU A 177 74.02 72.53 82.30
N GLY A 178 74.55 72.11 83.46
CA GLY A 178 74.14 72.60 84.80
C GLY A 178 74.34 71.59 85.92
#